data_AF-A0A7Y5RV17-F1
#
_entry.id   AF-A0A7Y5RV17-F1
#
_cell.length_a   1.000
_cell.length_b   1.000
_cell.length_c   1.000
_cell.angle_alpha   90.00
_cell.angle_beta   90.00
_cell.angle_gamma   90.00
#
_symmetry.space_group_name_H-M   'P 1'
#
loop_
_entity.id
_entity.type
_entity.pdbx_description
1 polymer ?
#
loop_
_entity_poly.entity_id
_entity_poly.type
_entity_poly.pdbx_seq_one_letter_code
_entity_poly.pdbx_strand_id
1 'polypeptide(L)'
;MSRIGTLMELFLHNDCTRNKLLDLASGLSDAQLDQSFEIGLGTLRRTLHHLWAAERIWLDRWLGRPNAKLAEPQPRQPVAELRRQFDETAAERNEWLSARTDEALERPLTYTNTRGQTLTFRLADTLTHVCNHGMHHRAQAINMLRQLGVRPPRADYIFMKIEQPSPAPHALSPAMIREYFEYGEWASGRVLEAMSALNDAQLDRTFEMGLGTLRRTMLHVHDAEQWWLGNWTRGPERAFPKLGDGVALPEIRRRFESTAAERRAFMSTLSVDGLKNTVKVQPMPGMFRTYFVGETLLQSCTHGTHHRAQALNMLRRVGAKPPEIDYIARLRT
;
A
#
# COMPACT_ATOMS: atom_id res chain seq x y z
N MET A 1 11.13 -19.20 9.07
CA MET A 1 10.29 -18.01 9.30
C MET A 1 11.18 -16.78 9.11
N SER A 2 10.64 -15.69 8.56
CA SER A 2 11.35 -14.39 8.48
C SER A 2 10.36 -13.22 8.40
N ARG A 3 9.32 -13.23 9.24
CA ARG A 3 8.24 -12.22 9.21
C ARG A 3 8.76 -10.84 9.60
N ILE A 4 9.65 -10.78 10.60
CA ILE A 4 10.26 -9.54 11.07
C ILE A 4 10.99 -8.81 9.94
N GLY A 5 11.77 -9.54 9.13
CA GLY A 5 12.49 -8.96 7.99
C GLY A 5 11.54 -8.39 6.93
N THR A 6 10.42 -9.08 6.65
CA THR A 6 9.37 -8.54 5.76
C THR A 6 8.72 -7.28 6.30
N LEU A 7 8.41 -7.22 7.61
CA LEU A 7 7.84 -6.03 8.22
C LEU A 7 8.81 -4.85 8.23
N MET A 8 10.08 -5.07 8.55
CA MET A 8 11.11 -4.03 8.51
C MET A 8 11.23 -3.42 7.12
N GLU A 9 11.17 -4.25 6.07
CA GLU A 9 11.23 -3.82 4.69
C GLU A 9 10.00 -2.97 4.29
N LEU A 10 8.81 -3.34 4.75
CA LEU A 10 7.58 -2.58 4.51
C LEU A 10 7.58 -1.23 5.26
N PHE A 11 8.10 -1.19 6.49
CA PHE A 11 8.27 0.06 7.23
C PHE A 11 9.32 0.97 6.60
N LEU A 12 10.43 0.41 6.12
CA LEU A 12 11.44 1.17 5.36
C LEU A 12 10.82 1.84 4.12
N HIS A 13 9.97 1.10 3.39
CA HIS A 13 9.23 1.67 2.25
C HIS A 13 8.27 2.78 2.65
N ASN A 14 7.56 2.59 3.75
CA ASN A 14 6.67 3.61 4.31
C ASN A 14 7.45 4.88 4.65
N ASP A 15 8.55 4.77 5.40
CA ASP A 15 9.38 5.90 5.81
C ASP A 15 9.99 6.62 4.61
N CYS A 16 10.59 5.87 3.67
CA CYS A 16 11.20 6.43 2.47
C CYS A 16 10.19 7.25 1.68
N THR A 17 9.00 6.69 1.42
CA THR A 17 7.99 7.40 0.64
C THR A 17 7.37 8.56 1.41
N ARG A 18 7.12 8.40 2.72
CA ARG A 18 6.64 9.47 3.60
C ARG A 18 7.60 10.64 3.59
N ASN A 19 8.90 10.40 3.69
CA ASN A 19 9.92 11.45 3.69
C ASN A 19 9.87 12.25 2.39
N LYS A 20 9.74 11.59 1.23
CA LYS A 20 9.54 12.26 -0.06
C LYS A 20 8.28 13.15 -0.09
N LEU A 21 7.19 12.72 0.56
CA LEU A 21 5.97 13.53 0.65
C LEU A 21 6.18 14.76 1.54
N LEU A 22 6.86 14.59 2.68
CA LEU A 22 7.19 15.68 3.57
C LEU A 22 8.19 16.67 2.93
N ASP A 23 9.11 16.20 2.10
CA ASP A 23 10.05 17.06 1.32
C ASP A 23 9.29 17.92 0.31
N LEU A 24 8.28 17.37 -0.37
CA LEU A 24 7.44 18.15 -1.29
C LEU A 24 6.52 19.10 -0.53
N ALA A 25 5.97 18.66 0.60
CA ALA A 25 5.06 19.46 1.41
C ALA A 25 5.75 20.64 2.10
N SER A 26 7.05 20.54 2.43
CA SER A 26 7.79 21.65 3.05
C SER A 26 7.97 22.86 2.14
N GLY A 27 7.87 22.67 0.82
CA GLY A 27 7.90 23.75 -0.18
C GLY A 27 6.55 24.42 -0.43
N LEU A 28 5.47 24.00 0.25
CA LEU A 28 4.12 24.53 0.06
C LEU A 28 3.78 25.61 1.08
N SER A 29 2.98 26.58 0.66
CA SER A 29 2.36 27.55 1.55
C SER A 29 1.27 26.91 2.43
N ASP A 30 0.94 27.56 3.55
CA ASP A 30 -0.16 27.12 4.40
C ASP A 30 -1.49 27.02 3.64
N ALA A 31 -1.75 27.96 2.73
CA ALA A 31 -2.95 27.94 1.89
C ALA A 31 -3.03 26.69 0.99
N GLN A 32 -1.90 26.23 0.45
CA GLN A 32 -1.84 25.00 -0.36
C GLN A 32 -1.97 23.75 0.52
N LEU A 33 -1.33 23.72 1.69
CA LEU A 33 -1.42 22.61 2.63
C LEU A 33 -2.84 22.40 3.17
N ASP A 34 -3.58 23.50 3.33
CA ASP A 34 -4.93 23.53 3.88
C ASP A 34 -6.03 23.66 2.80
N GLN A 35 -5.67 23.61 1.52
CA GLN A 35 -6.63 23.55 0.41
C GLN A 35 -7.56 22.34 0.55
N SER A 36 -8.86 22.56 0.27
CA SER A 36 -9.87 21.51 0.26
C SER A 36 -9.79 20.63 -0.99
N PHE A 37 -9.86 19.32 -0.79
CA PHE A 37 -9.88 18.29 -1.82
C PHE A 37 -11.02 17.29 -1.59
N GLU A 38 -11.63 16.81 -2.67
CA GLU A 38 -12.67 15.75 -2.63
C GLU A 38 -12.07 14.33 -2.43
N ILE A 39 -11.11 14.19 -1.53
CA ILE A 39 -10.45 12.91 -1.23
C ILE A 39 -9.98 12.83 0.22
N GLY A 40 -10.05 11.62 0.78
CA GLY A 40 -9.47 11.30 2.07
C GLY A 40 -9.99 12.19 3.20
N LEU A 41 -9.06 12.84 3.89
CA LEU A 41 -9.32 13.73 5.03
C LEU A 41 -9.53 15.20 4.65
N GLY A 42 -9.66 15.49 3.35
CA GLY A 42 -10.04 16.79 2.84
C GLY A 42 -8.90 17.78 2.63
N THR A 43 -7.77 17.68 3.36
CA THR A 43 -6.58 18.53 3.11
C THR A 43 -5.30 17.72 3.14
N LEU A 44 -4.24 18.25 2.52
CA LEU A 44 -2.91 17.62 2.55
C LEU A 44 -2.36 17.60 3.98
N ARG A 45 -2.46 18.70 4.73
CA ARG A 45 -2.00 18.78 6.12
C ARG A 45 -2.68 17.74 7.02
N ARG A 46 -4.02 17.62 6.93
CA ARG A 46 -4.77 16.63 7.71
C ARG A 46 -4.38 15.20 7.34
N THR A 47 -4.15 14.94 6.07
CA THR A 47 -3.67 13.62 5.59
C THR A 47 -2.30 13.27 6.17
N LEU A 48 -1.35 14.21 6.13
CA LEU A 48 -0.01 13.99 6.67
C LEU A 48 -0.03 13.81 8.19
N HIS A 49 -0.80 14.63 8.91
CA HIS A 49 -0.98 14.48 10.35
C HIS A 49 -1.59 13.11 10.71
N HIS A 50 -2.62 12.67 9.98
CA HIS A 50 -3.25 11.37 10.22
C HIS A 50 -2.31 10.19 9.96
N LEU A 51 -1.45 10.26 8.95
CA LEU A 51 -0.42 9.25 8.71
C LEU A 51 0.46 9.08 9.96
N TRP A 52 0.89 10.19 10.58
CA TRP A 52 1.68 10.16 11.81
C TRP A 52 0.85 9.66 13.00
N ALA A 53 -0.31 10.27 13.24
CA ALA A 53 -1.14 9.97 14.39
C ALA A 53 -1.58 8.50 14.41
N ALA A 54 -1.87 7.93 13.23
CA ALA A 54 -2.22 6.52 13.09
C ALA A 54 -1.03 5.60 13.42
N GLU A 55 0.18 5.93 12.98
CA GLU A 55 1.36 5.13 13.33
C GLU A 55 1.68 5.24 14.84
N ARG A 56 1.63 6.45 15.39
CA ARG A 56 1.88 6.75 16.81
C ARG A 56 0.95 5.96 17.73
N ILE A 57 -0.37 6.00 17.50
CA ILE A 57 -1.34 5.27 18.33
C ILE A 57 -1.09 3.75 18.27
N TRP A 58 -0.71 3.21 17.12
CA TRP A 58 -0.41 1.79 16.98
C TRP A 58 0.88 1.41 17.68
N LEU A 59 1.93 2.24 17.60
CA LEU A 59 3.16 2.04 18.36
C LEU A 59 2.91 2.06 19.87
N ASP A 60 2.08 2.99 20.36
CA ASP A 60 1.69 3.02 21.77
C ASP A 60 0.96 1.74 22.20
N ARG A 61 0.10 1.18 21.33
CA ARG A 61 -0.55 -0.12 21.59
C ARG A 61 0.46 -1.26 21.62
N TRP A 62 1.42 -1.31 20.71
CA TRP A 62 2.47 -2.34 20.68
C TRP A 62 3.38 -2.29 21.91
N LEU A 63 3.61 -1.09 22.45
CA LEU A 63 4.38 -0.85 23.68
C LEU A 63 3.56 -1.07 24.95
N GLY A 64 2.25 -1.36 24.85
CA GLY A 64 1.38 -1.54 25.99
C GLY A 64 1.13 -0.26 26.80
N ARG A 65 1.30 0.92 26.19
CA ARG A 65 1.09 2.20 26.87
C ARG A 65 -0.39 2.41 27.21
N PRO A 66 -0.70 2.85 28.44
CA PRO A 66 -2.07 3.12 28.83
C PRO A 66 -2.63 4.30 28.00
N ASN A 67 -3.93 4.27 27.70
CA ASN A 67 -4.65 5.36 27.05
C ASN A 67 -4.11 5.77 25.66
N ALA A 68 -3.59 4.83 24.86
CA ALA A 68 -3.25 5.09 23.46
C ALA A 68 -4.45 5.70 22.72
N LYS A 69 -4.33 6.97 22.31
CA LYS A 69 -5.38 7.77 21.66
C LYS A 69 -4.86 8.35 20.36
N LEU A 70 -5.77 8.51 19.40
CA LEU A 70 -5.43 9.17 18.15
C LEU A 70 -5.23 10.65 18.45
N ALA A 71 -4.08 11.20 18.07
CA ALA A 71 -3.85 12.64 18.22
C ALA A 71 -4.82 13.41 17.32
N GLU A 72 -5.32 14.54 17.83
CA GLU A 72 -6.16 15.45 17.04
C GLU A 72 -5.28 16.39 16.22
N PRO A 73 -5.68 16.73 14.97
CA PRO A 73 -4.91 17.64 14.14
C PRO A 73 -4.84 19.02 14.76
N GLN A 74 -3.62 19.57 14.84
CA GLN A 74 -3.41 20.94 15.30
C GLN A 74 -3.58 21.93 14.12
N PRO A 75 -4.30 23.04 14.31
CA PRO A 75 -4.40 24.08 13.28
C PRO A 75 -3.02 24.59 12.86
N ARG A 76 -2.77 24.64 11.55
CA ARG A 76 -1.51 25.13 10.95
C ARG A 76 -0.24 24.44 11.50
N GLN A 77 -0.33 23.16 11.89
CA GLN A 77 0.85 22.40 12.32
C GLN A 77 1.96 22.46 11.26
N PRO A 78 3.15 22.99 11.57
CA PRO A 78 4.23 23.10 10.59
C PRO A 78 4.69 21.73 10.07
N VAL A 79 5.07 21.65 8.78
CA VAL A 79 5.59 20.40 8.20
C VAL A 79 6.88 19.95 8.90
N ALA A 80 7.71 20.89 9.36
CA ALA A 80 8.94 20.59 10.12
C ALA A 80 8.64 19.94 11.49
N GLU A 81 7.59 20.39 12.17
CA GLU A 81 7.10 19.80 13.42
C GLU A 81 6.65 18.35 13.18
N LEU A 82 5.81 18.17 12.16
CA LEU A 82 5.30 16.84 11.80
C LEU A 82 6.43 15.89 11.38
N ARG A 83 7.45 16.38 10.66
CA ARG A 83 8.65 15.60 10.35
C ARG A 83 9.36 15.13 11.60
N ARG A 84 9.60 16.01 12.57
CA ARG A 84 10.26 15.63 13.83
C ARG A 84 9.47 14.53 14.55
N GLN A 85 8.16 14.68 14.65
CA GLN A 85 7.29 13.68 15.28
C GLN A 85 7.34 12.32 14.57
N PHE A 86 7.41 12.32 13.23
CA PHE A 86 7.58 11.12 12.42
C PHE A 86 8.96 10.48 12.60
N ASP A 87 10.02 11.26 12.73
CA ASP A 87 11.38 10.77 12.93
C ASP A 87 11.54 10.15 14.32
N GLU A 88 10.99 10.80 15.36
CA GLU A 88 10.91 10.26 16.73
C GLU A 88 10.11 8.95 16.77
N THR A 89 8.95 8.91 16.12
CA THR A 89 8.10 7.71 16.06
C THR A 89 8.78 6.57 15.31
N ALA A 90 9.41 6.85 14.16
CA ALA A 90 10.12 5.84 13.39
C ALA A 90 11.36 5.31 14.13
N ALA A 91 12.12 6.17 14.83
CA ALA A 91 13.25 5.76 15.64
C ALA A 91 12.83 4.80 16.75
N GLU A 92 11.81 5.16 17.53
CA GLU A 92 11.27 4.30 18.59
C GLU A 92 10.72 2.98 18.04
N ARG A 93 9.95 3.04 16.94
CA ARG A 93 9.42 1.83 16.27
C ARG A 93 10.56 0.91 15.81
N ASN A 94 11.61 1.46 15.20
CA ASN A 94 12.73 0.68 14.66
C ASN A 94 13.54 0.05 15.79
N GLU A 95 13.82 0.80 16.86
CA GLU A 95 14.45 0.25 18.07
C GLU A 95 13.60 -0.90 18.63
N TRP A 96 12.30 -0.68 18.80
CA TRP A 96 11.39 -1.70 19.31
C TRP A 96 11.33 -2.93 18.40
N LEU A 97 11.22 -2.77 17.07
CA LEU A 97 11.18 -3.89 16.12
C LEU A 97 12.50 -4.67 16.09
N SER A 98 13.64 -3.99 16.19
CA SER A 98 14.97 -4.62 16.08
C SER A 98 15.23 -5.69 17.15
N ALA A 99 14.56 -5.57 18.30
CA ALA A 99 14.71 -6.50 19.41
C ALA A 99 13.66 -7.63 19.40
N ARG A 100 12.89 -7.82 18.31
CA ARG A 100 11.75 -8.77 18.26
C ARG A 100 12.10 -9.97 17.40
N THR A 101 11.59 -11.13 17.80
CA THR A 101 11.70 -12.39 17.03
C THR A 101 10.40 -12.70 16.30
N ASP A 102 10.43 -13.63 15.35
CA ASP A 102 9.22 -14.06 14.65
C ASP A 102 8.18 -14.66 15.62
N GLU A 103 8.62 -15.37 16.68
CA GLU A 103 7.74 -15.92 17.71
C GLU A 103 7.02 -14.82 18.50
N ALA A 104 7.69 -13.69 18.73
CA ALA A 104 7.06 -12.53 19.38
C ALA A 104 5.95 -11.93 18.51
N LEU A 105 6.13 -11.94 17.18
CA LEU A 105 5.15 -11.40 16.23
C LEU A 105 3.86 -12.25 16.13
N GLU A 106 3.91 -13.53 16.49
CA GLU A 106 2.73 -14.40 16.54
C GLU A 106 1.90 -14.21 17.80
N ARG A 107 2.41 -13.48 18.81
CA ARG A 107 1.66 -13.24 20.06
C ARG A 107 0.41 -12.38 19.80
N PRO A 108 -0.70 -12.64 20.52
CA PRO A 108 -1.89 -11.82 20.41
C PRO A 108 -1.66 -10.44 21.03
N LEU A 109 -2.19 -9.41 20.37
CA LEU A 109 -2.31 -8.05 20.86
C LEU A 109 -3.80 -7.73 21.04
N THR A 110 -4.20 -7.44 22.28
CA THR A 110 -5.55 -6.98 22.61
C THR A 110 -5.54 -5.47 22.79
N TYR A 111 -6.45 -4.76 22.13
CA TYR A 111 -6.57 -3.30 22.24
C TYR A 111 -8.02 -2.84 22.06
N THR A 112 -8.32 -1.64 22.54
CA THR A 112 -9.61 -0.96 22.27
C THR A 112 -9.47 -0.03 21.07
N ASN A 113 -10.30 -0.21 20.06
CA ASN A 113 -10.29 0.62 18.86
C ASN A 113 -10.93 2.01 19.13
N THR A 114 -10.85 2.91 18.15
CA THR A 114 -11.40 4.28 18.25
C THR A 114 -12.92 4.34 18.36
N ARG A 115 -13.63 3.20 18.19
CA ARG A 115 -15.07 3.04 18.40
C ARG A 115 -15.41 2.44 19.77
N GLY A 116 -14.41 2.26 20.65
CA GLY A 116 -14.61 1.66 21.98
C GLY A 116 -14.73 0.13 21.98
N GLN A 117 -14.48 -0.54 20.85
CA GLN A 117 -14.57 -2.01 20.77
C GLN A 117 -13.22 -2.65 21.12
N THR A 118 -13.22 -3.63 22.03
CA THR A 118 -12.05 -4.45 22.32
C THR A 118 -11.88 -5.52 21.26
N LEU A 119 -10.68 -5.58 20.66
CA LEU A 119 -10.32 -6.51 19.60
C LEU A 119 -8.99 -7.18 19.92
N THR A 120 -8.81 -8.41 19.41
CA THR A 120 -7.56 -9.16 19.54
C THR A 120 -7.13 -9.66 18.17
N PHE A 121 -5.88 -9.37 17.78
CA PHE A 121 -5.26 -9.88 16.56
C PHE A 121 -3.82 -10.29 16.86
N ARG A 122 -3.17 -11.05 15.95
CA ARG A 122 -1.72 -11.28 16.08
C ARG A 122 -0.98 -9.95 15.92
N LEU A 123 0.14 -9.79 16.62
CA LEU A 123 0.96 -8.60 16.51
C LEU A 123 1.41 -8.35 15.06
N ALA A 124 1.85 -9.39 14.34
CA ALA A 124 2.23 -9.35 12.93
C ALA A 124 1.13 -8.75 12.02
N ASP A 125 -0.14 -9.08 12.30
CA ASP A 125 -1.28 -8.59 11.52
C ASP A 125 -1.52 -7.10 11.74
N THR A 126 -1.32 -6.61 12.97
CA THR A 126 -1.46 -5.18 13.28
C THR A 126 -0.35 -4.34 12.65
N LEU A 127 0.89 -4.84 12.66
CA LEU A 127 2.04 -4.21 11.98
C LEU A 127 1.81 -4.16 10.47
N THR A 128 1.32 -5.26 9.90
CA THR A 128 0.90 -5.35 8.49
C THR A 128 -0.19 -4.35 8.14
N HIS A 129 -1.20 -4.21 8.99
CA HIS A 129 -2.25 -3.24 8.81
C HIS A 129 -1.72 -1.80 8.79
N VAL A 130 -0.85 -1.42 9.72
CA VAL A 130 -0.24 -0.07 9.74
C VAL A 130 0.54 0.19 8.45
N CYS A 131 1.30 -0.80 7.98
CA CYS A 131 2.02 -0.67 6.71
C CYS A 131 1.06 -0.31 5.57
N ASN A 132 0.02 -1.13 5.35
CA ASN A 132 -0.96 -0.95 4.27
C ASN A 132 -1.81 0.32 4.41
N HIS A 133 -2.27 0.63 5.62
CA HIS A 133 -3.04 1.83 5.92
C HIS A 133 -2.24 3.08 5.57
N GLY A 134 -0.95 3.10 5.89
CA GLY A 134 -0.02 4.12 5.46
C GLY A 134 0.02 4.26 3.94
N MET A 135 0.15 3.15 3.19
CA MET A 135 0.14 3.18 1.72
C MET A 135 -1.13 3.81 1.14
N HIS A 136 -2.30 3.45 1.71
CA HIS A 136 -3.59 3.97 1.29
C HIS A 136 -3.65 5.50 1.40
N HIS A 137 -3.31 6.05 2.56
CA HIS A 137 -3.34 7.51 2.77
C HIS A 137 -2.20 8.24 2.04
N ARG A 138 -1.03 7.61 1.86
CA ARG A 138 0.03 8.16 0.98
C ARG A 138 -0.44 8.32 -0.46
N ALA A 139 -1.24 7.39 -0.98
CA ALA A 139 -1.83 7.51 -2.32
C ALA A 139 -2.77 8.74 -2.43
N GLN A 140 -3.52 9.05 -1.37
CA GLN A 140 -4.36 10.24 -1.30
C GLN A 140 -3.52 11.53 -1.27
N ALA A 141 -2.46 11.58 -0.46
CA ALA A 141 -1.54 12.71 -0.40
C ALA A 141 -0.85 12.97 -1.76
N ILE A 142 -0.42 11.91 -2.45
CA ILE A 142 0.14 11.98 -3.82
C ILE A 142 -0.85 12.60 -4.80
N ASN A 143 -2.13 12.24 -4.70
CA ASN A 143 -3.17 12.84 -5.53
C ASN A 143 -3.36 14.33 -5.23
N MET A 144 -3.38 14.71 -3.95
CA MET A 144 -3.48 16.12 -3.54
C MET A 144 -2.29 16.95 -4.07
N LEU A 145 -1.07 16.42 -3.97
CA LEU A 145 0.13 17.06 -4.53
C LEU A 145 0.02 17.26 -6.05
N ARG A 146 -0.48 16.27 -6.79
CA ARG A 146 -0.73 16.42 -8.24
C ARG A 146 -1.69 17.57 -8.55
N GLN A 147 -2.79 17.67 -7.80
CA GLN A 147 -3.79 18.73 -7.99
C GLN A 147 -3.26 20.13 -7.61
N LEU A 148 -2.23 20.19 -6.76
CA LEU A 148 -1.47 21.41 -6.46
C LEU A 148 -0.44 21.77 -7.53
N GLY A 149 -0.37 21.03 -8.65
CA GLY A 149 0.64 21.21 -9.69
C GLY A 149 2.03 20.68 -9.30
N VAL A 150 2.16 19.99 -8.18
CA VAL A 150 3.43 19.40 -7.72
C VAL A 150 3.63 18.05 -8.40
N ARG A 151 4.81 17.86 -9.00
CA ARG A 151 5.19 16.56 -9.53
C ARG A 151 5.30 15.55 -8.38
N PRO A 152 4.50 14.47 -8.36
CA PRO A 152 4.52 13.51 -7.27
C PRO A 152 5.80 12.68 -7.28
N PRO A 153 6.19 12.13 -6.11
CA PRO A 153 7.35 11.27 -6.02
C PRO A 153 7.08 9.91 -6.66
N ARG A 154 8.14 9.22 -7.06
CA ARG A 154 8.07 7.78 -7.37
C ARG A 154 7.90 7.01 -6.05
N ALA A 155 6.68 6.51 -5.82
CA ALA A 155 6.25 5.93 -4.55
C ALA A 155 6.28 4.39 -4.53
N ASP A 156 6.39 3.75 -5.69
CA ASP A 156 6.48 2.30 -5.78
C ASP A 156 7.74 1.78 -5.10
N TYR A 157 7.61 0.65 -4.41
CA TYR A 157 8.67 0.00 -3.65
C TYR A 157 9.93 -0.24 -4.49
N ILE A 158 9.77 -0.63 -5.75
CA ILE A 158 10.90 -0.92 -6.63
C ILE A 158 11.77 0.32 -6.91
N PHE A 159 11.20 1.54 -6.87
CA PHE A 159 11.99 2.76 -7.03
C PHE A 159 12.80 3.08 -5.77
N MET A 160 12.30 2.74 -4.59
CA MET A 160 13.14 2.75 -3.38
C MET A 160 14.35 1.84 -3.57
N LYS A 161 14.17 0.63 -4.11
CA LYS A 161 15.29 -0.30 -4.37
C LYS A 161 16.24 0.14 -5.50
N ILE A 162 15.78 1.00 -6.42
CA ILE A 162 16.67 1.62 -7.42
C ILE A 162 17.54 2.70 -6.77
N GLU A 163 16.93 3.53 -5.91
CA GLU A 163 17.61 4.63 -5.23
C GLU A 163 18.51 4.15 -4.08
N GLN A 164 18.11 3.06 -3.42
CA GLN A 164 18.75 2.46 -2.26
C GLN A 164 18.83 0.94 -2.46
N PRO A 165 19.77 0.45 -3.30
CA PRO A 165 19.92 -0.98 -3.55
C PRO A 165 20.27 -1.74 -2.27
N SER A 166 19.62 -2.89 -2.06
CA SER A 166 19.99 -3.78 -0.96
C SER A 166 21.34 -4.45 -1.26
N PRO A 167 22.34 -4.32 -0.38
CA PRO A 167 23.65 -4.97 -0.59
C PRO A 167 23.58 -6.51 -0.44
N ALA A 168 22.54 -7.02 0.22
CA ALA A 168 22.28 -8.44 0.45
C ALA A 168 20.77 -8.71 0.50
N PRO A 169 20.32 -9.95 0.22
CA PRO A 169 18.90 -10.27 0.27
C PRO A 169 18.39 -10.22 1.72
N HIS A 170 17.29 -9.51 1.95
CA HIS A 170 16.60 -9.55 3.23
C HIS A 170 15.97 -10.93 3.44
N ALA A 171 15.99 -11.42 4.68
CA ALA A 171 15.25 -12.62 5.06
C ALA A 171 13.75 -12.27 5.06
N LEU A 172 13.04 -12.67 4.01
CA LEU A 172 11.61 -12.42 3.86
C LEU A 172 10.79 -13.71 4.09
N SER A 173 9.55 -13.55 4.54
CA SER A 173 8.64 -14.66 4.85
C SER A 173 7.77 -15.03 3.64
N PRO A 174 7.91 -16.23 3.06
CA PRO A 174 7.00 -16.70 2.01
C PRO A 174 5.53 -16.75 2.47
N ALA A 175 5.31 -17.09 3.74
CA ALA A 175 3.96 -17.13 4.32
C ALA A 175 3.32 -15.73 4.36
N MET A 176 4.08 -14.72 4.79
CA MET A 176 3.57 -13.35 4.85
C MET A 176 3.36 -12.75 3.46
N ILE A 177 4.21 -13.09 2.49
CA ILE A 177 4.00 -12.71 1.09
C ILE A 177 2.68 -13.32 0.55
N ARG A 178 2.43 -14.61 0.80
CA ARG A 178 1.17 -15.26 0.43
C ARG A 178 -0.04 -14.57 1.08
N GLU A 179 0.02 -14.30 2.38
CA GLU A 179 -1.01 -13.55 3.11
C GLU A 179 -1.26 -12.16 2.48
N TYR A 180 -0.22 -11.45 2.04
CA TYR A 180 -0.36 -10.15 1.35
C TYR A 180 -1.08 -10.26 0.02
N PHE A 181 -0.78 -11.30 -0.76
CA PHE A 181 -1.44 -11.51 -2.04
C PHE A 181 -2.89 -11.95 -1.89
N GLU A 182 -3.20 -12.81 -0.92
CA GLU A 182 -4.58 -13.15 -0.56
C GLU A 182 -5.36 -11.91 -0.09
N TYR A 183 -4.73 -10.99 0.64
CA TYR A 183 -5.32 -9.70 0.97
C TYR A 183 -5.59 -8.86 -0.29
N GLY A 184 -4.63 -8.81 -1.21
CA GLY A 184 -4.78 -8.12 -2.49
C GLY A 184 -5.94 -8.68 -3.32
N GLU A 185 -6.10 -9.99 -3.37
CA GLU A 185 -7.23 -10.69 -4.00
C GLU A 185 -8.56 -10.28 -3.37
N TRP A 186 -8.67 -10.42 -2.05
CA TRP A 186 -9.87 -10.05 -1.30
C TRP A 186 -10.23 -8.58 -1.52
N ALA A 187 -9.26 -7.66 -1.42
CA ALA A 187 -9.48 -6.23 -1.59
C ALA A 187 -9.91 -5.89 -3.02
N SER A 188 -9.26 -6.46 -4.03
CA SER A 188 -9.66 -6.28 -5.44
C SER A 188 -11.07 -6.84 -5.68
N GLY A 189 -11.40 -8.00 -5.13
CA GLY A 189 -12.75 -8.59 -5.22
C GLY A 189 -13.83 -7.68 -4.62
N ARG A 190 -13.57 -7.07 -3.46
CA ARG A 190 -14.48 -6.09 -2.83
C ARG A 190 -14.71 -4.86 -3.71
N VAL A 191 -13.66 -4.34 -4.35
CA VAL A 191 -13.76 -3.19 -5.26
C VAL A 191 -14.55 -3.57 -6.53
N LEU A 192 -14.25 -4.72 -7.13
CA LEU A 192 -14.98 -5.23 -8.30
C LEU A 192 -16.46 -5.50 -7.99
N GLU A 193 -16.76 -5.91 -6.75
CA GLU A 193 -18.13 -6.06 -6.29
C GLU A 193 -18.85 -4.71 -6.20
N ALA A 194 -18.21 -3.69 -5.62
CA ALA A 194 -18.80 -2.35 -5.61
C ALA A 194 -19.00 -1.77 -7.02
N MET A 195 -18.15 -2.15 -7.99
CA MET A 195 -18.29 -1.78 -9.39
C MET A 195 -19.47 -2.45 -10.10
N SER A 196 -19.97 -3.60 -9.62
CA SER A 196 -21.04 -4.36 -10.29
C SER A 196 -22.38 -3.62 -10.32
N ALA A 197 -22.58 -2.68 -9.40
CA ALA A 197 -23.77 -1.84 -9.32
C ALA A 197 -23.72 -0.60 -10.24
N LEU A 198 -22.65 -0.41 -11.02
CA LEU A 198 -22.42 0.78 -11.85
C LEU A 198 -22.68 0.52 -13.32
N ASN A 199 -23.15 1.56 -14.03
CA ASN A 199 -23.21 1.54 -15.48
C ASN A 199 -21.88 1.95 -16.13
N ASP A 200 -21.76 1.74 -17.45
CA ASP A 200 -20.53 2.04 -18.19
C ASP A 200 -20.11 3.52 -18.10
N ALA A 201 -21.06 4.45 -18.12
CA ALA A 201 -20.77 5.88 -18.00
C ALA A 201 -20.15 6.24 -16.63
N GLN A 202 -20.56 5.56 -15.55
CA GLN A 202 -19.95 5.71 -14.24
C GLN A 202 -18.56 5.06 -14.19
N LEU A 203 -18.41 3.85 -14.74
CA LEU A 203 -17.13 3.13 -14.76
C LEU A 203 -16.05 3.87 -15.56
N ASP A 204 -16.45 4.56 -16.62
CA ASP A 204 -15.59 5.28 -17.56
C ASP A 204 -15.57 6.80 -17.36
N ARG A 205 -16.21 7.31 -16.30
CA ARG A 205 -16.10 8.73 -15.93
C ARG A 205 -14.64 9.12 -15.73
N THR A 206 -14.26 10.27 -16.27
CA THR A 206 -12.90 10.80 -16.18
C THR A 206 -12.61 11.44 -14.82
N PHE A 207 -11.40 11.21 -14.32
CA PHE A 207 -10.88 11.74 -13.08
C PHE A 207 -9.42 12.18 -13.25
N GLU A 208 -9.05 13.27 -12.57
CA GLU A 208 -7.65 13.69 -12.39
C GLU A 208 -6.94 12.84 -11.32
N MET A 209 -7.03 11.51 -11.46
CA MET A 209 -6.49 10.55 -10.50
C MET A 209 -6.21 9.21 -11.19
N GLY A 210 -5.22 8.48 -10.67
CA GLY A 210 -4.90 7.13 -11.11
C GLY A 210 -4.68 7.06 -12.62
N LEU A 211 -5.44 6.19 -13.29
CA LEU A 211 -5.33 5.95 -14.73
C LEU A 211 -6.44 6.64 -15.53
N GLY A 212 -7.13 7.60 -14.92
CA GLY A 212 -8.15 8.44 -15.55
C GLY A 212 -9.57 7.94 -15.36
N THR A 213 -9.81 6.63 -15.24
CA THR A 213 -11.16 6.08 -14.97
C THR A 213 -11.10 4.95 -13.96
N LEU A 214 -12.25 4.61 -13.36
CA LEU A 214 -12.36 3.49 -12.42
C LEU A 214 -12.05 2.15 -13.10
N ARG A 215 -12.61 1.94 -14.30
CA ARG A 215 -12.35 0.74 -15.12
C ARG A 215 -10.87 0.59 -15.45
N ARG A 216 -10.24 1.64 -15.99
CA ARG A 216 -8.81 1.63 -16.35
C ARG A 216 -7.90 1.43 -15.15
N THR A 217 -8.28 1.99 -13.99
CA THR A 217 -7.50 1.81 -12.75
C THR A 217 -7.52 0.35 -12.30
N MET A 218 -8.67 -0.33 -12.33
CA MET A 218 -8.74 -1.75 -11.96
C MET A 218 -8.14 -2.68 -13.01
N LEU A 219 -8.29 -2.38 -14.30
CA LEU A 219 -7.54 -3.06 -15.37
C LEU A 219 -6.04 -2.94 -15.15
N HIS A 220 -5.54 -1.75 -14.79
CA HIS A 220 -4.12 -1.55 -14.52
C HIS A 220 -3.60 -2.36 -13.33
N VAL A 221 -4.39 -2.48 -12.25
CA VAL A 221 -4.04 -3.34 -11.10
C VAL A 221 -3.84 -4.79 -11.56
N HIS A 222 -4.75 -5.30 -12.41
CA HIS A 222 -4.62 -6.63 -13.01
C HIS A 222 -3.40 -6.73 -13.94
N ASP A 223 -3.27 -5.79 -14.87
CA ASP A 223 -2.23 -5.82 -15.91
C ASP A 223 -0.82 -5.73 -15.30
N ALA A 224 -0.66 -4.91 -14.26
CA ALA A 224 0.58 -4.84 -13.48
C ALA A 224 0.90 -6.17 -12.79
N GLU A 225 -0.09 -6.85 -12.22
CA GLU A 225 0.11 -8.16 -11.59
C GLU A 225 0.50 -9.24 -12.61
N GLN A 226 -0.21 -9.29 -13.74
CA GLN A 226 0.11 -10.19 -14.86
C GLN A 226 1.51 -9.91 -15.44
N TRP A 227 1.90 -8.64 -15.50
CA TRP A 227 3.24 -8.23 -15.89
C TRP A 227 4.31 -8.79 -14.95
N TRP A 228 4.15 -8.60 -13.64
CA TRP A 228 5.09 -9.14 -12.65
C TRP A 228 5.12 -10.67 -12.65
N LEU A 229 3.97 -11.32 -12.75
CA LEU A 229 3.90 -12.78 -12.88
C LEU A 229 4.62 -13.29 -14.12
N GLY A 230 4.49 -12.58 -15.25
CA GLY A 230 5.23 -12.86 -16.48
C GLY A 230 6.74 -12.75 -16.29
N ASN A 231 7.21 -11.71 -15.59
CA ASN A 231 8.62 -11.56 -15.26
C ASN A 231 9.16 -12.78 -14.49
N TRP A 232 8.40 -13.33 -13.54
CA TRP A 232 8.84 -14.45 -12.70
C TRP A 232 8.78 -15.81 -13.40
N THR A 233 7.76 -16.03 -14.22
CA THR A 233 7.46 -17.36 -14.79
C THR A 233 7.99 -17.55 -16.22
N ARG A 234 8.17 -16.45 -16.96
CA ARG A 234 8.45 -16.47 -18.41
C ARG A 234 9.57 -15.52 -18.82
N GLY A 235 10.03 -14.64 -17.94
CA GLY A 235 11.09 -13.65 -18.19
C GLY A 235 10.59 -12.28 -18.69
N PRO A 236 11.49 -11.26 -18.73
CA PRO A 236 11.15 -9.84 -18.89
C PRO A 236 10.96 -9.34 -20.34
N GLU A 237 10.86 -10.22 -21.33
CA GLU A 237 10.98 -9.85 -22.76
C GLU A 237 9.64 -9.57 -23.46
N ARG A 238 8.59 -9.27 -22.69
CA ARG A 238 7.24 -9.08 -23.23
C ARG A 238 6.84 -7.61 -23.23
N ALA A 239 5.92 -7.24 -24.11
CA ALA A 239 5.28 -5.91 -24.05
C ALA A 239 4.28 -5.85 -22.89
N PHE A 240 4.16 -4.69 -22.25
CA PHE A 240 3.22 -4.50 -21.13
C PHE A 240 1.80 -4.86 -21.59
N PRO A 241 1.09 -5.76 -20.89
CA PRO A 241 -0.27 -6.09 -21.24
C PRO A 241 -1.08 -4.81 -21.11
N LYS A 242 -1.58 -4.28 -22.22
CA LYS A 242 -2.48 -3.14 -22.23
C LYS A 242 -3.81 -3.64 -22.74
N LEU A 243 -4.71 -3.94 -21.83
CA LEU A 243 -6.09 -4.20 -22.23
C LEU A 243 -6.68 -2.93 -22.84
N GLY A 244 -7.48 -3.12 -23.89
CA GLY A 244 -8.17 -2.03 -24.57
C GLY A 244 -9.15 -1.32 -23.63
N ASP A 245 -9.55 -0.10 -23.98
CA ASP A 245 -10.67 0.54 -23.30
C ASP A 245 -11.96 -0.27 -23.55
N GLY A 246 -12.95 -0.16 -22.65
CA GLY A 246 -14.27 -0.79 -22.86
C GLY A 246 -14.43 -2.26 -22.41
N VAL A 247 -13.45 -2.85 -21.72
CA VAL A 247 -13.57 -4.24 -21.22
C VAL A 247 -14.74 -4.36 -20.23
N ALA A 248 -15.67 -5.26 -20.51
CA ALA A 248 -16.82 -5.52 -19.66
C ALA A 248 -16.39 -6.03 -18.26
N LEU A 249 -17.08 -5.60 -17.21
CA LEU A 249 -16.74 -5.96 -15.83
C LEU A 249 -16.68 -7.47 -15.54
N PRO A 250 -17.58 -8.33 -16.07
CA PRO A 250 -17.46 -9.78 -15.89
C PRO A 250 -16.14 -10.34 -16.45
N GLU A 251 -15.66 -9.78 -17.55
CA GLU A 251 -14.38 -10.16 -18.14
C GLU A 251 -13.20 -9.72 -17.27
N ILE A 252 -13.26 -8.51 -16.70
CA ILE A 252 -12.26 -8.05 -15.74
C ILE A 252 -12.17 -9.02 -14.55
N ARG A 253 -13.32 -9.43 -13.99
CA ARG A 253 -13.38 -10.37 -12.86
C ARG A 253 -12.76 -11.73 -13.20
N ARG A 254 -13.15 -12.33 -14.33
CA ARG A 254 -12.59 -13.60 -14.82
C ARG A 254 -11.06 -13.54 -14.96
N ARG A 255 -10.53 -12.41 -15.42
CA ARG A 255 -9.08 -12.19 -15.55
C ARG A 255 -8.36 -12.11 -14.22
N PHE A 256 -8.92 -11.41 -13.24
CA PHE A 256 -8.40 -11.42 -11.86
C PHE A 256 -8.38 -12.84 -11.28
N GLU A 257 -9.43 -13.63 -11.49
CA GLU A 257 -9.51 -15.03 -11.03
C GLU A 257 -8.46 -15.94 -11.69
N SER A 258 -8.30 -15.84 -13.01
CA SER A 258 -7.26 -16.58 -13.75
C SER A 258 -5.86 -16.21 -13.28
N THR A 259 -5.59 -14.92 -13.12
CA THR A 259 -4.31 -14.41 -12.62
C THR A 259 -4.02 -14.90 -11.22
N ALA A 260 -5.01 -14.87 -10.34
CA ALA A 260 -4.89 -15.38 -8.98
C ALA A 260 -4.55 -16.88 -8.97
N ALA A 261 -5.18 -17.68 -9.84
CA ALA A 261 -4.88 -19.11 -9.94
C ALA A 261 -3.43 -19.36 -10.38
N GLU A 262 -2.95 -18.70 -11.44
CA GLU A 262 -1.55 -18.81 -11.89
C GLU A 262 -0.57 -18.35 -10.81
N ARG A 263 -0.88 -17.23 -10.14
CA ARG A 263 -0.05 -16.68 -9.06
C ARG A 263 0.02 -17.62 -7.87
N ARG A 264 -1.09 -18.23 -7.44
CA ARG A 264 -1.10 -19.22 -6.34
C ARG A 264 -0.27 -20.44 -6.69
N ALA A 265 -0.33 -20.91 -7.94
CA ALA A 265 0.51 -22.00 -8.43
C ALA A 265 2.01 -21.62 -8.40
N PHE A 266 2.37 -20.39 -8.79
CA PHE A 266 3.75 -19.90 -8.62
C PHE A 266 4.15 -19.84 -7.13
N MET A 267 3.28 -19.33 -6.26
CA MET A 267 3.55 -19.14 -4.83
C MET A 267 3.72 -20.42 -4.02
N SER A 268 3.12 -21.52 -4.47
CA SER A 268 3.29 -22.83 -3.81
C SER A 268 4.74 -23.34 -3.95
N THR A 269 5.48 -22.84 -4.93
CA THR A 269 6.89 -23.20 -5.16
C THR A 269 7.88 -22.33 -4.36
N LEU A 270 7.41 -21.25 -3.72
CA LEU A 270 8.28 -20.31 -3.01
C LEU A 270 8.78 -20.85 -1.68
N SER A 271 10.11 -20.92 -1.55
CA SER A 271 10.84 -21.19 -0.31
C SER A 271 11.52 -19.94 0.24
N VAL A 272 11.95 -19.98 1.50
CA VAL A 272 12.69 -18.86 2.14
C VAL A 272 13.96 -18.52 1.35
N ASP A 273 14.71 -19.53 0.91
CA ASP A 273 15.91 -19.32 0.10
C ASP A 273 15.58 -18.92 -1.34
N GLY A 274 14.46 -19.40 -1.89
CA GLY A 274 13.96 -18.98 -3.20
C GLY A 274 13.70 -17.47 -3.29
N LEU A 275 13.29 -16.83 -2.19
CA LEU A 275 13.11 -15.37 -2.15
C LEU A 275 14.43 -14.59 -2.24
N LYS A 276 15.56 -15.23 -1.91
CA LYS A 276 16.91 -14.65 -2.01
C LYS A 276 17.53 -14.84 -3.39
N ASN A 277 16.93 -15.66 -4.25
CA ASN A 277 17.39 -15.79 -5.63
C ASN A 277 17.18 -14.47 -6.37
N THR A 278 18.05 -14.20 -7.34
CA THR A 278 17.90 -13.05 -8.22
C THR A 278 17.05 -13.38 -9.43
N VAL A 279 16.25 -12.42 -9.89
CA VAL A 279 15.46 -12.51 -11.11
C VAL A 279 15.68 -11.25 -11.96
N LYS A 280 15.90 -11.44 -13.26
CA LYS A 280 15.92 -10.34 -14.23
C LYS A 280 14.48 -9.96 -14.55
N VAL A 281 14.12 -8.70 -14.31
CA VAL A 281 12.77 -8.18 -14.50
C VAL A 281 12.79 -6.88 -15.31
N GLN A 282 11.63 -6.52 -15.83
CA GLN A 282 11.37 -5.26 -16.49
C GLN A 282 10.45 -4.41 -15.60
N PRO A 283 10.96 -3.67 -14.59
CA PRO A 283 10.13 -2.89 -13.67
C PRO A 283 9.26 -1.82 -14.35
N MET A 284 9.66 -1.37 -15.55
CA MET A 284 8.82 -0.59 -16.44
C MET A 284 9.24 -0.83 -17.90
N PRO A 285 8.35 -0.60 -18.88
CA PRO A 285 8.65 -0.87 -20.29
C PRO A 285 9.99 -0.27 -20.73
N GLY A 286 10.84 -1.10 -21.33
CA GLY A 286 12.18 -0.75 -21.80
C GLY A 286 13.30 -0.76 -20.74
N MET A 287 12.98 -0.83 -19.45
CA MET A 287 13.99 -0.82 -18.38
C MET A 287 14.21 -2.23 -17.82
N PHE A 288 15.40 -2.80 -18.01
CA PHE A 288 15.75 -4.12 -17.46
C PHE A 288 16.65 -3.99 -16.23
N ARG A 289 16.36 -4.77 -15.19
CA ARG A 289 17.10 -4.79 -13.92
C ARG A 289 17.08 -6.18 -13.31
N THR A 290 18.01 -6.45 -12.41
CA THR A 290 18.04 -7.67 -11.61
C THR A 290 17.77 -7.31 -10.15
N TYR A 291 16.86 -8.04 -9.51
CA TYR A 291 16.48 -7.87 -8.11
C TYR A 291 16.37 -9.22 -7.43
N PHE A 292 16.28 -9.23 -6.10
CA PHE A 292 15.86 -10.43 -5.38
C PHE A 292 14.38 -10.72 -5.64
N VAL A 293 14.02 -12.00 -5.83
CA VAL A 293 12.64 -12.43 -6.07
C VAL A 293 11.69 -11.85 -5.03
N GLY A 294 12.08 -11.89 -3.76
CA GLY A 294 11.29 -11.33 -2.66
C GLY A 294 11.00 -9.83 -2.78
N GLU A 295 11.94 -9.02 -3.26
CA GLU A 295 11.74 -7.59 -3.49
C GLU A 295 10.70 -7.33 -4.58
N THR A 296 10.76 -8.12 -5.67
CA THR A 296 9.81 -7.98 -6.78
C THR A 296 8.39 -8.41 -6.37
N LEU A 297 8.26 -9.39 -5.47
CA LEU A 297 6.98 -9.79 -4.91
C LEU A 297 6.38 -8.69 -4.04
N LEU A 298 7.17 -8.08 -3.15
CA LEU A 298 6.72 -6.93 -2.34
C LEU A 298 6.31 -5.73 -3.20
N GLN A 299 7.04 -5.46 -4.29
CA GLN A 299 6.63 -4.45 -5.28
C GLN A 299 5.21 -4.73 -5.80
N SER A 300 4.94 -5.95 -6.25
CA SER A 300 3.63 -6.30 -6.80
C SER A 300 2.51 -6.13 -5.76
N CYS A 301 2.73 -6.54 -4.51
CA CYS A 301 1.73 -6.39 -3.46
C CYS A 301 1.41 -4.91 -3.16
N THR A 302 2.45 -4.11 -2.96
CA THR A 302 2.34 -2.70 -2.53
C THR A 302 1.76 -1.81 -3.63
N HIS A 303 2.12 -2.07 -4.89
CA HIS A 303 1.60 -1.35 -6.05
C HIS A 303 0.08 -1.49 -6.20
N GLY A 304 -0.47 -2.69 -6.02
CA GLY A 304 -1.91 -2.91 -6.07
C GLY A 304 -2.67 -2.11 -4.99
N THR A 305 -2.10 -1.98 -3.78
CA THR A 305 -2.73 -1.22 -2.68
C THR A 305 -2.83 0.27 -3.01
N HIS A 306 -1.80 0.84 -3.64
CA HIS A 306 -1.80 2.24 -4.07
C HIS A 306 -2.96 2.54 -5.04
N HIS A 307 -3.12 1.72 -6.09
CA HIS A 307 -4.15 1.95 -7.10
C HIS A 307 -5.57 1.62 -6.60
N ARG A 308 -5.75 0.63 -5.73
CA ARG A 308 -7.05 0.39 -5.08
C ARG A 308 -7.49 1.58 -4.23
N ALA A 309 -6.57 2.29 -3.57
CA ALA A 309 -6.90 3.51 -2.83
C ALA A 309 -7.50 4.60 -3.74
N GLN A 310 -6.99 4.75 -4.96
CA GLN A 310 -7.54 5.65 -5.97
C GLN A 310 -8.92 5.19 -6.45
N ALA A 311 -9.09 3.89 -6.70
CA ALA A 311 -10.38 3.31 -7.09
C ALA A 311 -11.48 3.56 -6.05
N LEU A 312 -11.18 3.45 -4.74
CA LEU A 312 -12.15 3.78 -3.68
C LEU A 312 -12.60 5.25 -3.72
N ASN A 313 -11.71 6.17 -4.06
CA ASN A 313 -12.10 7.58 -4.20
C ASN A 313 -12.99 7.79 -5.43
N MET A 314 -12.63 7.17 -6.57
CA MET A 314 -13.44 7.22 -7.78
C MET A 314 -14.84 6.66 -7.54
N LEU A 315 -14.96 5.51 -6.86
CA LEU A 315 -16.23 4.93 -6.44
C LEU A 315 -17.11 5.93 -5.67
N ARG A 316 -16.53 6.62 -4.69
CA ARG A 316 -17.25 7.65 -3.92
C ARG A 316 -17.77 8.77 -4.83
N ARG A 317 -16.95 9.24 -5.76
CA ARG A 317 -17.28 10.38 -6.63
C ARG A 317 -18.32 10.04 -7.68
N VAL A 318 -18.51 8.77 -8.05
CA VAL A 318 -19.62 8.31 -8.91
C VAL A 318 -20.91 8.00 -8.13
N GLY A 319 -20.95 8.31 -6.83
CA GLY A 319 -22.11 8.08 -5.97
C GLY A 319 -22.19 6.67 -5.39
N ALA A 320 -21.18 5.83 -5.60
CA ALA A 320 -21.12 4.49 -5.00
C ALA A 320 -20.60 4.58 -3.56
N LYS A 321 -21.04 3.65 -2.70
CA LYS A 321 -20.45 3.46 -1.37
C LYS A 321 -19.14 2.67 -1.52
N PRO A 322 -17.96 3.24 -1.22
CA PRO A 322 -16.71 2.49 -1.30
C PRO A 322 -16.71 1.35 -0.27
N PRO A 323 -16.24 0.14 -0.62
CA PRO A 323 -16.09 -0.94 0.34
C PRO A 323 -14.97 -0.64 1.34
N GLU A 324 -15.10 -1.15 2.57
CA GLU A 324 -13.98 -1.24 3.51
C GLU A 324 -13.00 -2.30 3.00
N ILE A 325 -11.73 -1.89 2.79
CA ILE A 325 -10.67 -2.77 2.28
C ILE A 325 -9.38 -2.72 3.13
N ASP A 326 -9.46 -2.20 4.36
CA ASP A 326 -8.32 -2.21 5.26
C ASP A 326 -7.93 -3.65 5.62
N TYR A 327 -6.63 -3.92 5.76
CA TYR A 327 -6.14 -5.25 6.10
C TYR A 327 -6.82 -5.83 7.35
N ILE A 328 -7.05 -5.00 8.38
CA ILE A 328 -7.69 -5.44 9.62
C ILE A 328 -9.17 -5.82 9.44
N ALA A 329 -9.84 -5.27 8.42
CA ALA A 329 -11.21 -5.64 8.09
C ALA A 329 -11.25 -7.05 7.46
N ARG A 330 -10.27 -7.38 6.60
CA ARG A 330 -10.11 -8.74 6.05
C ARG A 330 -10.00 -9.80 7.14
N LEU A 331 -9.26 -9.52 8.21
CA LEU A 331 -9.08 -10.48 9.31
C LEU A 331 -10.36 -10.82 10.08
N ARG A 332 -11.47 -10.12 9.78
CA ARG A 332 -12.77 -10.28 10.43
C ARG A 332 -13.84 -10.87 9.49
N THR A 333 -13.48 -11.11 8.23
CA THR A 333 -14.35 -11.69 7.19
C THR A 333 -13.88 -13.08 6.87
#